data_AF-A0A9D1V8Q2-F1
#
_entry.id   AF-A0A9D1V8Q2-F1
#
_cell.length_a   1.000
_cell.length_b   1.000
_cell.length_c   1.000
_cell.angle_alpha   90.00
_cell.angle_beta   90.00
_cell.angle_gamma   90.00
#
_symmetry.space_group_name_H-M   'P 1'
#
loop_
_entity.id
_entity.type
_entity.pdbx_description
1 polymer ?
#
loop_
_entity_poly.entity_id
_entity_poly.type
_entity_poly.pdbx_seq_one_letter_code
_entity_poly.pdbx_strand_id
1 'polypeptide(L)'
;MKKYYKIWRRTPNMVFFLVLGAVFAAVGVLGLLWADLLWLAVVCIAAGVLVAAFPQFVLFERYGLRGNVLHYKRGGVPHKIPVQEIGAAVICIYDEYRRGRGFVPVPFGAKDGEAYLPALVLLKSADENELDLCDTRTATCITFRKQRITDTFLDFDFLEELWKSEFSGKVYISEYMAALFQPAFDELFGESERVVVYDRLPKGLKDLKK
;
A
#
# COMPACT_ATOMS: atom_id res chain seq x y z
N MET A 1 12.72 -8.60 -13.14
CA MET A 1 11.88 -7.74 -12.29
C MET A 1 11.16 -8.62 -11.29
N LYS A 2 11.65 -8.62 -10.04
CA LYS A 2 10.95 -9.26 -8.93
C LYS A 2 9.61 -8.53 -8.73
N LYS A 3 8.54 -9.29 -8.53
CA LYS A 3 7.18 -8.75 -8.42
C LYS A 3 6.71 -8.92 -6.99
N TYR A 4 6.47 -7.81 -6.35
CA TYR A 4 5.87 -7.73 -5.04
C TYR A 4 4.38 -7.44 -5.21
N TYR A 5 3.59 -7.82 -4.22
CA TYR A 5 2.14 -7.67 -4.26
C TYR A 5 1.71 -6.76 -3.13
N LYS A 6 0.71 -5.90 -3.32
CA LYS A 6 0.06 -5.21 -2.20
C LYS A 6 -0.88 -6.22 -1.51
N ILE A 7 -0.72 -6.52 -0.22
CA ILE A 7 -1.67 -7.39 0.50
C ILE A 7 -2.93 -6.58 0.79
N TRP A 8 -3.91 -6.67 -0.10
CA TRP A 8 -5.31 -6.36 0.22
C TRP A 8 -6.00 -7.67 0.55
N ARG A 9 -6.83 -7.77 1.60
CA ARG A 9 -7.60 -8.98 1.96
C ARG A 9 -8.10 -9.72 0.70
N ARG A 10 -7.34 -10.73 0.29
CA ARG A 10 -7.39 -11.25 -1.09
C ARG A 10 -8.64 -12.08 -1.28
N THR A 11 -9.00 -12.88 -0.27
CA THR A 11 -10.00 -13.93 -0.40
C THR A 11 -11.43 -13.42 -0.27
N PRO A 12 -11.83 -12.68 0.78
CA PRO A 12 -13.24 -12.32 0.97
C PRO A 12 -13.76 -11.35 -0.09
N ASN A 13 -12.95 -10.35 -0.47
CA ASN A 13 -13.34 -9.38 -1.49
C ASN A 13 -13.39 -10.03 -2.88
N MET A 14 -12.41 -10.88 -3.22
CA MET A 14 -12.42 -11.62 -4.47
C MET A 14 -13.64 -12.55 -4.56
N VAL A 15 -13.96 -13.30 -3.50
CA VAL A 15 -15.15 -14.17 -3.44
C VAL A 15 -16.42 -13.35 -3.64
N PHE A 16 -16.54 -12.19 -2.98
CA PHE A 16 -17.70 -11.32 -3.14
C PHE A 16 -17.90 -10.88 -4.60
N PHE A 17 -16.86 -10.36 -5.26
CA PHE A 17 -16.96 -9.91 -6.64
C PHE A 17 -17.15 -11.06 -7.64
N LEU A 18 -16.56 -12.23 -7.39
CA LEU A 18 -16.79 -13.43 -8.20
C LEU A 18 -18.25 -13.90 -8.11
N VAL A 19 -18.79 -14.00 -6.88
CA VAL A 19 -20.19 -14.41 -6.66
C VAL A 19 -21.14 -13.39 -7.27
N LEU A 20 -20.92 -12.10 -7.03
CA LEU A 20 -21.76 -11.04 -7.59
C LEU A 20 -21.73 -11.05 -9.12
N GLY A 21 -20.54 -11.14 -9.72
CA GLY A 21 -20.38 -11.21 -11.17
C GLY A 21 -21.02 -12.45 -11.79
N ALA A 22 -20.90 -13.61 -11.13
CA ALA A 22 -21.54 -14.85 -11.57
C ALA A 22 -23.08 -14.76 -11.52
N VAL A 23 -23.64 -14.13 -10.50
CA VAL A 23 -25.10 -13.88 -10.41
C VAL A 23 -25.57 -13.00 -11.57
N PHE A 24 -24.89 -11.90 -11.85
CA PHE A 24 -25.23 -11.03 -12.99
C PHE A 24 -25.13 -11.76 -14.34
N ALA A 25 -24.09 -12.56 -14.53
CA ALA A 25 -23.94 -13.37 -15.74
C ALA A 25 -25.06 -14.40 -15.88
N ALA A 26 -25.43 -15.11 -14.80
CA ALA A 26 -26.51 -16.09 -14.80
C ALA A 26 -27.87 -15.47 -15.11
N VAL A 27 -28.20 -14.32 -14.49
CA VAL A 27 -29.43 -13.57 -14.77
C VAL A 27 -29.47 -13.13 -16.23
N GLY A 28 -28.34 -12.67 -16.78
CA GLY A 28 -28.24 -12.29 -18.18
C GLY A 28 -28.46 -13.47 -19.14
N VAL A 29 -27.87 -14.64 -18.86
CA VAL A 29 -28.09 -15.87 -19.66
C VAL A 29 -29.55 -16.32 -19.61
N LEU A 30 -30.19 -16.30 -18.43
CA LEU A 30 -31.61 -16.60 -18.29
C LEU A 30 -32.48 -15.58 -19.05
N GLY A 31 -32.10 -14.31 -19.04
CA GLY A 31 -32.76 -13.25 -19.81
C GLY A 31 -32.69 -13.44 -21.33
N LEU A 32 -31.66 -14.12 -21.86
CA LEU A 32 -31.59 -14.46 -23.28
C LEU A 32 -32.67 -15.47 -23.71
N LEU A 33 -33.21 -16.26 -22.77
CA LEU A 33 -34.26 -17.23 -23.04
C LEU A 33 -35.66 -16.61 -23.15
N TRP A 34 -35.84 -15.37 -22.68
CA TRP A 34 -37.08 -14.60 -22.78
C TRP A 34 -36.87 -13.39 -23.71
N ALA A 35 -37.40 -13.50 -24.94
CA ALA A 35 -37.07 -12.68 -26.11
C ALA A 35 -37.29 -11.16 -25.97
N ASP A 36 -38.04 -10.69 -24.96
CA ASP A 36 -38.47 -9.29 -24.86
C ASP A 36 -37.41 -8.33 -24.30
N LEU A 37 -36.29 -8.85 -23.77
CA LEU A 37 -35.27 -8.05 -23.05
C LEU A 37 -33.82 -8.40 -23.44
N LEU A 38 -33.58 -8.76 -24.70
CA LEU A 38 -32.26 -9.17 -25.22
C LEU A 38 -31.14 -8.16 -24.93
N TRP A 39 -31.41 -6.87 -25.06
CA TRP A 39 -30.41 -5.82 -24.79
C TRP A 39 -30.00 -5.80 -23.31
N LEU A 40 -30.95 -5.99 -22.40
CA LEU A 40 -30.73 -5.99 -20.95
C LEU A 40 -29.98 -7.27 -20.54
N ALA A 41 -30.30 -8.40 -21.17
CA ALA A 41 -29.58 -9.65 -21.01
C ALA A 41 -28.09 -9.53 -21.40
N VAL A 42 -27.79 -8.93 -22.56
CA VAL A 42 -26.41 -8.67 -23.01
C VAL A 42 -25.66 -7.75 -22.03
N VAL A 43 -26.31 -6.68 -21.56
CA VAL A 43 -25.72 -5.75 -20.58
C VAL A 43 -25.43 -6.46 -19.25
N CYS A 44 -26.34 -7.30 -18.74
CA CYS A 44 -26.13 -8.07 -17.52
C CYS A 44 -24.97 -9.06 -17.63
N ILE A 45 -24.81 -9.74 -18.78
CA ILE A 45 -23.68 -10.63 -19.03
C ILE A 45 -22.36 -9.83 -19.04
N ALA A 46 -22.30 -8.75 -19.82
CA ALA A 46 -21.10 -7.92 -19.93
C ALA A 46 -20.71 -7.32 -18.57
N ALA A 47 -21.68 -6.79 -17.83
CA ALA A 47 -21.46 -6.26 -16.49
C ALA A 47 -21.02 -7.36 -15.50
N GLY A 48 -21.65 -8.54 -15.53
CA GLY A 48 -21.28 -9.66 -14.67
C GLY A 48 -19.85 -10.14 -14.88
N VAL A 49 -19.42 -10.27 -16.14
CA VAL A 49 -18.04 -10.63 -16.50
C VAL A 49 -17.06 -9.55 -16.04
N LEU A 50 -17.38 -8.26 -16.25
CA LEU A 50 -16.54 -7.15 -15.80
C LEU A 50 -16.39 -7.13 -14.27
N VAL A 51 -17.49 -7.32 -13.54
CA VAL A 51 -17.51 -7.36 -12.07
C VAL A 51 -16.68 -8.54 -11.54
N ALA A 52 -16.75 -9.71 -12.19
CA ALA A 52 -15.94 -10.87 -11.82
C ALA A 52 -14.45 -10.70 -12.15
N ALA A 53 -14.11 -9.99 -13.24
CA ALA A 53 -12.73 -9.79 -13.69
C ALA A 53 -12.02 -8.63 -12.98
N PHE A 54 -12.75 -7.57 -12.61
CA PHE A 54 -12.21 -6.36 -11.98
C PHE A 54 -11.28 -6.60 -10.76
N PRO A 55 -11.59 -7.53 -9.84
CA PRO A 55 -10.72 -7.84 -8.69
C PRO A 55 -9.34 -8.33 -9.11
N GLN A 56 -9.22 -9.01 -10.26
CA GLN A 56 -7.95 -9.51 -10.76
C GLN A 56 -6.97 -8.37 -11.10
N PHE A 57 -7.50 -7.18 -11.43
CA PHE A 57 -6.69 -6.01 -11.79
C PHE A 57 -6.39 -5.09 -10.62
N VAL A 58 -7.34 -4.96 -9.67
CA VAL A 58 -7.27 -4.01 -8.55
C VAL A 58 -6.81 -4.65 -7.24
N LEU A 59 -7.13 -5.91 -6.97
CA LEU A 59 -6.69 -6.59 -5.73
C LEU A 59 -5.27 -7.15 -5.86
N PHE A 60 -4.83 -7.49 -7.06
CA PHE A 60 -3.47 -7.97 -7.34
C PHE A 60 -2.59 -6.86 -7.89
N GLU A 61 -2.65 -5.68 -7.25
CA GLU A 61 -1.72 -4.61 -7.57
C GLU A 61 -0.28 -5.07 -7.28
N ARG A 62 0.47 -5.19 -8.37
CA ARG A 62 1.88 -5.55 -8.34
C ARG A 62 2.73 -4.28 -8.33
N TYR A 63 3.84 -4.35 -7.64
CA TYR A 63 4.90 -3.36 -7.70
C TYR A 63 6.27 -4.05 -7.79
N GLY A 64 7.29 -3.32 -8.20
CA GLY A 64 8.66 -3.84 -8.25
C GLY A 64 9.59 -2.97 -9.07
N LEU A 65 10.88 -3.24 -8.93
CA LEU A 65 11.94 -2.49 -9.60
C LEU A 65 12.40 -3.22 -10.87
N ARG A 66 12.59 -2.45 -11.94
CA ARG A 66 13.25 -2.90 -13.17
C ARG A 66 14.36 -1.91 -13.51
N GLY A 67 15.58 -2.22 -13.10
CA GLY A 67 16.65 -1.22 -13.07
C GLY A 67 16.27 -0.09 -12.11
N ASN A 68 16.50 1.17 -12.51
CA ASN A 68 16.22 2.36 -11.69
C ASN A 68 14.80 2.91 -11.89
N VAL A 69 13.84 2.06 -12.28
CA VAL A 69 12.45 2.44 -12.49
C VAL A 69 11.54 1.61 -11.60
N LEU A 70 10.75 2.30 -10.78
CA LEU A 70 9.67 1.72 -10.01
C LEU A 70 8.45 1.54 -10.89
N HIS A 71 8.04 0.29 -11.07
CA HIS A 71 6.77 -0.08 -11.67
C HIS A 71 5.76 -0.33 -10.57
N TYR A 72 4.60 0.31 -10.65
CA TYR A 72 3.53 0.10 -9.68
C TYR A 72 2.16 0.25 -10.35
N LYS A 73 1.12 -0.23 -9.68
CA LYS A 73 -0.26 0.03 -10.08
C LYS A 73 -0.94 0.93 -9.07
N ARG A 74 -1.87 1.75 -9.56
CA ARG A 74 -2.75 2.58 -8.74
C ARG A 74 -4.15 2.52 -9.32
N GLY A 75 -5.10 1.95 -8.58
CA GLY A 75 -6.45 1.68 -9.07
C GLY A 75 -6.45 0.74 -10.28
N GLY A 76 -5.52 -0.22 -10.34
CA GLY A 76 -5.34 -1.13 -11.48
C GLY A 76 -4.61 -0.53 -12.69
N VAL A 77 -4.40 0.79 -12.75
CA VAL A 77 -3.70 1.47 -13.86
C VAL A 77 -2.17 1.37 -13.65
N PRO A 78 -1.40 0.89 -14.64
CA PRO A 78 0.05 0.78 -14.55
C PRO A 78 0.72 2.16 -14.61
N HIS A 79 1.61 2.41 -13.67
CA HIS A 79 2.42 3.61 -13.57
C HIS A 79 3.90 3.24 -13.48
N LYS A 80 4.75 4.20 -13.84
CA LYS A 80 6.20 4.08 -13.78
C LYS A 80 6.76 5.40 -13.27
N ILE A 81 7.77 5.32 -12.43
CA ILE A 81 8.52 6.50 -12.00
C ILE A 81 10.01 6.13 -11.84
N PRO A 82 10.95 6.97 -12.30
CA PRO A 82 12.36 6.82 -11.97
C PRO A 82 12.55 6.86 -10.45
N VAL A 83 13.43 6.02 -9.93
CA VAL A 83 13.65 5.92 -8.48
C VAL A 83 14.26 7.21 -7.90
N GLN A 84 15.01 7.95 -8.72
CA GLN A 84 15.58 9.26 -8.38
C GLN A 84 14.49 10.33 -8.08
N GLU A 85 13.29 10.17 -8.64
CA GLU A 85 12.16 11.09 -8.38
C GLU A 85 11.42 10.76 -7.07
N ILE A 86 11.80 9.69 -6.38
CA ILE A 86 11.25 9.33 -5.06
C ILE A 86 12.06 10.09 -4.02
N GLY A 87 11.49 11.18 -3.48
CA GLY A 87 12.16 12.01 -2.49
C GLY A 87 12.04 11.49 -1.06
N ALA A 88 11.04 10.65 -0.76
CA ALA A 88 10.84 10.12 0.59
C ALA A 88 10.25 8.71 0.62
N ALA A 89 10.74 7.90 1.55
CA ALA A 89 10.23 6.58 1.89
C ALA A 89 9.85 6.57 3.37
N VAL A 90 8.55 6.48 3.68
CA VAL A 90 8.04 6.49 5.06
C VAL A 90 7.72 5.07 5.48
N ILE A 91 8.35 4.61 6.55
CA ILE A 91 8.14 3.33 7.21
C ILE A 91 7.30 3.56 8.47
N CYS A 92 6.09 3.01 8.48
CA CYS A 92 5.10 3.25 9.52
C CYS A 92 4.25 2.00 9.79
N ILE A 93 3.24 2.09 10.66
CA ILE A 93 2.38 0.94 10.99
C ILE A 93 1.42 0.62 9.84
N TYR A 94 1.35 -0.65 9.45
CA TYR A 94 0.36 -1.13 8.50
C TYR A 94 -1.03 -1.22 9.15
N ASP A 95 -2.00 -0.55 8.53
CA ASP A 95 -3.39 -0.57 8.93
C ASP A 95 -4.33 -1.01 7.79
N GLU A 96 -5.39 -1.72 8.19
CA GLU A 96 -6.42 -2.22 7.31
C GLU A 96 -7.78 -1.69 7.72
N TYR A 97 -8.64 -1.46 6.72
CA TYR A 97 -10.04 -1.14 6.98
C TYR A 97 -10.78 -2.36 7.52
N ARG A 98 -11.36 -2.22 8.72
CA ARG A 98 -12.26 -3.19 9.35
C ARG A 98 -13.66 -2.61 9.44
N ARG A 99 -14.64 -3.36 8.93
CA ARG A 99 -16.06 -2.97 8.93
C ARG A 99 -16.51 -2.59 10.35
N GLY A 100 -17.07 -1.39 10.51
CA GLY A 100 -17.57 -0.88 11.79
C GLY A 100 -16.50 -0.36 12.76
N ARG A 101 -15.20 -0.49 12.44
CA ARG A 101 -14.09 0.00 13.29
C ARG A 101 -13.15 0.97 12.58
N GLY A 102 -13.32 1.19 11.27
CA GLY A 102 -12.44 2.06 10.49
C GLY A 102 -11.09 1.39 10.21
N PHE A 103 -10.05 2.20 10.00
CA PHE A 103 -8.69 1.70 9.80
C PHE A 103 -8.08 1.29 11.14
N VAL A 104 -7.61 0.04 11.22
CA VAL A 104 -7.07 -0.55 12.44
C VAL A 104 -5.70 -1.16 12.12
N PRO A 105 -4.67 -0.92 12.95
CA PRO A 105 -3.37 -1.60 12.85
C PRO A 105 -3.52 -3.12 12.77
N VAL A 106 -2.69 -3.76 11.94
CA VAL A 106 -2.70 -5.21 11.79
C VAL A 106 -1.65 -5.83 12.72
N PRO A 107 -2.07 -6.55 13.77
CA PRO A 107 -1.14 -7.25 14.65
C PRO A 107 -0.62 -8.53 13.98
N PHE A 108 0.57 -8.95 14.38
CA PHE A 108 1.12 -10.28 14.17
C PHE A 108 1.71 -10.80 15.49
N GLY A 109 1.74 -12.13 15.65
CA GLY A 109 2.33 -12.75 16.83
C GLY A 109 3.85 -12.67 16.74
N ALA A 110 4.47 -11.84 17.58
CA ALA A 110 5.90 -11.82 17.81
C ALA A 110 6.24 -12.69 19.04
N LYS A 111 7.51 -13.07 19.19
CA LYS A 111 7.97 -13.87 20.33
C LYS A 111 7.73 -13.19 21.69
N ASP A 112 7.75 -11.85 21.71
CA ASP A 112 7.63 -11.03 22.92
C ASP A 112 6.24 -10.38 23.11
N GLY A 113 5.24 -10.75 22.29
CA GLY A 113 3.88 -10.23 22.38
C GLY A 113 3.20 -9.94 21.03
N GLU A 114 2.11 -9.18 21.05
CA GLU A 114 1.51 -8.66 19.81
C GLU A 114 2.33 -7.46 19.31
N ALA A 115 2.80 -7.54 18.07
CA ALA A 115 3.48 -6.46 17.36
C ALA A 115 2.69 -6.07 16.10
N TYR A 116 2.95 -4.90 15.53
CA TYR A 116 2.24 -4.46 14.32
C TYR A 116 3.06 -4.65 13.05
N LEU A 117 2.39 -5.03 11.97
CA LEU A 117 3.05 -5.17 10.67
C LEU A 117 3.60 -3.82 10.19
N PRO A 118 4.82 -3.79 9.64
CA PRO A 118 5.39 -2.58 9.05
C PRO A 118 4.79 -2.30 7.66
N ALA A 119 4.67 -1.02 7.32
CA ALA A 119 4.26 -0.51 6.03
C ALA A 119 5.36 0.36 5.41
N LEU A 120 5.35 0.46 4.09
CA LEU A 120 6.19 1.36 3.32
C LEU A 120 5.31 2.25 2.44
N VAL A 121 5.50 3.56 2.55
CA VAL A 121 4.83 4.57 1.73
C VAL A 121 5.89 5.37 0.98
N LEU A 122 5.84 5.34 -0.34
CA LEU A 122 6.74 6.09 -1.21
C LEU A 122 6.07 7.40 -1.63
N LEU A 123 6.79 8.50 -1.41
CA LEU A 123 6.35 9.87 -1.64
C LEU A 123 7.34 10.60 -2.56
N LYS A 124 6.83 11.53 -3.36
CA LYS A 124 7.68 12.46 -4.13
C LYS A 124 8.46 13.39 -3.21
N SER A 125 7.84 13.83 -2.13
CA SER A 125 8.46 14.61 -1.06
C SER A 125 7.67 14.43 0.24
N ALA A 126 8.31 14.67 1.38
CA ALA A 126 7.68 14.69 2.69
C ALA A 126 8.06 15.99 3.40
N ASP A 127 7.07 16.69 3.98
CA ASP A 127 7.34 17.77 4.92
C ASP A 127 7.61 17.15 6.29
N GLU A 128 8.79 17.38 6.83
CA GLU A 128 9.20 16.78 8.10
C GLU A 128 8.39 17.33 9.29
N ASN A 129 7.65 18.42 9.13
CA ASN A 129 6.77 18.99 10.16
C ASN A 129 5.43 18.26 10.28
N GLU A 130 5.02 17.49 9.27
CA GLU A 130 3.74 16.75 9.27
C GLU A 130 3.94 15.24 9.56
N LEU A 131 5.18 14.80 9.75
CA LEU A 131 5.51 13.39 10.01
C LEU A 131 4.99 12.90 11.36
N ASP A 132 4.80 13.78 12.33
CA ASP A 132 4.19 13.49 13.63
C ASP A 132 2.76 12.93 13.51
N LEU A 133 2.06 13.25 12.42
CA LEU A 133 0.73 12.71 12.09
C LEU A 133 0.78 11.35 11.36
N CYS A 134 1.97 10.84 11.03
CA CYS A 134 2.16 9.75 10.07
C CYS A 134 2.50 8.40 10.72
N ASP A 135 1.86 8.06 11.84
CA ASP A 135 2.10 6.79 12.53
C ASP A 135 1.67 5.55 11.75
N THR A 136 0.61 5.68 10.94
CA THR A 136 0.06 4.58 10.16
C THR A 136 0.13 4.86 8.66
N ARG A 137 0.07 3.78 7.86
CA ARG A 137 0.03 3.84 6.40
C ARG A 137 -1.10 4.75 5.92
N THR A 138 -2.31 4.57 6.46
CA THR A 138 -3.46 5.38 6.03
C THR A 138 -3.32 6.84 6.44
N ALA A 139 -2.83 7.13 7.66
CA ALA A 139 -2.57 8.50 8.09
C ALA A 139 -1.55 9.19 7.16
N THR A 140 -0.42 8.53 6.89
CA THR A 140 0.61 9.00 5.95
C THR A 140 0.03 9.26 4.56
N CYS A 141 -0.81 8.34 4.06
CA CYS A 141 -1.46 8.48 2.76
C CYS A 141 -2.47 9.65 2.69
N ILE A 142 -3.08 10.02 3.80
CA ILE A 142 -4.02 11.14 3.91
C ILE A 142 -3.25 12.46 3.98
N THR A 143 -2.27 12.56 4.88
CA THR A 143 -1.41 13.73 5.06
C THR A 143 -0.72 14.10 3.75
N PHE A 144 0.00 13.15 3.15
CA PHE A 144 0.74 13.37 1.92
C PHE A 144 -0.01 12.93 0.65
N ARG A 145 -1.35 13.09 0.62
CA ARG A 145 -2.22 12.58 -0.47
C ARG A 145 -1.74 12.99 -1.87
N LYS A 146 -1.24 14.21 -2.03
CA LYS A 146 -0.75 14.75 -3.32
C LYS A 146 0.65 14.24 -3.69
N GLN A 147 1.49 13.94 -2.70
CA GLN A 147 2.86 13.45 -2.91
C GLN A 147 2.94 11.93 -3.01
N ARG A 148 1.87 11.21 -2.64
CA ARG A 148 1.82 9.75 -2.66
C ARG A 148 2.04 9.18 -4.07
N ILE A 149 3.09 8.38 -4.18
CA ILE A 149 3.39 7.53 -5.34
C ILE A 149 2.66 6.20 -5.17
N THR A 150 3.04 5.44 -4.14
CA THR A 150 2.49 4.12 -3.81
C THR A 150 2.73 3.76 -2.34
N ASP A 151 2.00 2.78 -1.85
CA ASP A 151 2.02 2.30 -0.47
C ASP A 151 1.78 0.78 -0.44
N THR A 152 2.36 0.11 0.54
CA THR A 152 2.32 -1.35 0.70
C THR A 152 2.70 -1.75 2.15
N PHE A 153 2.54 -3.01 2.51
CA PHE A 153 3.31 -3.57 3.64
C PHE A 153 4.80 -3.53 3.30
N LEU A 154 5.65 -3.41 4.31
CA LEU A 154 7.08 -3.39 4.13
C LEU A 154 7.58 -4.82 3.82
N ASP A 155 8.21 -4.96 2.67
CA ASP A 155 9.00 -6.13 2.29
C ASP A 155 10.48 -5.73 2.35
N PHE A 156 11.25 -6.36 3.25
CA PHE A 156 12.65 -5.99 3.49
C PHE A 156 13.52 -6.23 2.25
N ASP A 157 13.25 -7.27 1.45
CA ASP A 157 13.98 -7.50 0.21
C ASP A 157 13.73 -6.35 -0.77
N PHE A 158 12.49 -5.86 -0.86
CA PHE A 158 12.18 -4.71 -1.71
C PHE A 158 12.86 -3.44 -1.21
N LEU A 159 12.86 -3.22 0.12
CA LEU A 159 13.51 -2.06 0.71
C LEU A 159 15.01 -2.08 0.45
N GLU A 160 15.65 -3.24 0.52
CA GLU A 160 17.06 -3.44 0.17
C GLU A 160 17.33 -3.19 -1.32
N GLU A 161 16.49 -3.73 -2.22
CA GLU A 161 16.59 -3.45 -3.66
C GLU A 161 16.44 -1.95 -3.95
N LEU A 162 15.50 -1.27 -3.27
CA LEU A 162 15.29 0.16 -3.41
C LEU A 162 16.49 0.96 -2.89
N TRP A 163 17.01 0.60 -1.73
CA TRP A 163 18.15 1.28 -1.11
C TRP A 163 19.43 1.17 -1.93
N LYS A 164 19.70 0.00 -2.50
CA LYS A 164 20.87 -0.26 -3.37
C LYS A 164 20.72 0.32 -4.79
N SER A 165 19.55 0.80 -5.16
CA SER A 165 19.32 1.48 -6.44
C SER A 165 19.74 2.96 -6.40
N GLU A 166 19.47 3.72 -7.45
CA GLU A 166 19.71 5.18 -7.50
C GLU A 166 18.71 6.00 -6.65
N PHE A 167 18.14 5.41 -5.60
CA PHE A 167 17.32 6.13 -4.64
C PHE A 167 18.19 7.11 -3.87
N SER A 168 17.90 8.41 -3.99
CA SER A 168 18.59 9.50 -3.28
C SER A 168 17.73 10.16 -2.20
N GLY A 169 16.45 9.77 -2.09
CA GLY A 169 15.52 10.32 -1.10
C GLY A 169 15.87 9.97 0.34
N LYS A 170 15.13 10.56 1.28
CA LYS A 170 15.24 10.27 2.71
C LYS A 170 14.32 9.11 3.12
N VAL A 171 14.76 8.33 4.10
CA VAL A 171 13.94 7.28 4.72
C VAL A 171 13.48 7.80 6.08
N TYR A 172 12.17 7.85 6.29
CA TYR A 172 11.58 8.26 7.56
C TYR A 172 11.00 7.04 8.24
N ILE A 173 11.43 6.73 9.45
CA ILE A 173 10.99 5.54 10.19
C ILE A 173 10.27 6.01 11.45
N SER A 174 9.04 5.53 11.68
CA SER A 174 8.37 5.82 12.95
C SER A 174 9.14 5.20 14.11
N GLU A 175 9.23 5.88 15.25
CA GLU A 175 9.97 5.44 16.43
C GLU A 175 9.58 4.02 16.86
N TYR A 176 8.28 3.72 16.83
CA TYR A 176 7.77 2.38 17.12
C TYR A 176 8.34 1.32 16.18
N MET A 177 8.41 1.60 14.87
CA MET A 177 8.96 0.66 13.89
C MET A 177 10.47 0.56 13.99
N ALA A 178 11.16 1.68 14.24
CA ALA A 178 12.60 1.72 14.44
C ALA A 178 13.00 0.83 15.62
N ALA A 179 12.30 0.91 16.75
CA ALA A 179 12.56 0.07 17.91
C ALA A 179 12.27 -1.42 17.64
N LEU A 180 11.17 -1.72 16.96
CA LEU A 180 10.74 -3.10 16.71
C LEU A 180 11.67 -3.86 15.74
N PHE A 181 12.22 -3.16 14.74
CA PHE A 181 13.03 -3.74 13.67
C PHE A 181 14.46 -3.20 13.66
N GLN A 182 14.95 -2.68 14.79
CA GLN A 182 16.25 -2.05 14.91
C GLN A 182 17.39 -2.88 14.28
N PRO A 183 17.56 -4.18 14.59
CA PRO A 183 18.67 -4.95 14.01
C PRO A 183 18.64 -5.00 12.47
N ALA A 184 17.45 -5.09 11.89
CA ALA A 184 17.28 -5.16 10.44
C ALA A 184 17.52 -3.80 9.76
N PHE A 185 17.13 -2.70 10.41
CA PHE A 185 17.40 -1.35 9.89
C PHE A 185 18.85 -0.94 10.05
N ASP A 186 19.49 -1.30 11.16
CA ASP A 186 20.91 -1.05 11.39
C ASP A 186 21.77 -1.79 10.36
N GLU A 187 21.43 -3.05 10.05
CA GLU A 187 22.10 -3.82 8.98
C GLU A 187 21.90 -3.20 7.60
N LEU A 188 20.68 -2.73 7.30
CA LEU A 188 20.34 -2.24 5.98
C LEU A 188 20.86 -0.83 5.69
N PHE A 189 20.74 0.07 6.66
CA PHE A 189 21.00 1.49 6.50
C PHE A 189 22.31 1.95 7.13
N GLY A 190 22.84 1.23 8.12
CA GLY A 190 23.97 1.66 8.93
C GLY A 190 23.73 3.05 9.56
N GLU A 191 24.78 3.86 9.66
CA GLU A 191 24.73 5.22 10.22
C GLU A 191 24.37 6.30 9.18
N SER A 192 23.54 5.97 8.19
CA SER A 192 23.22 6.89 7.10
C SER A 192 22.39 8.10 7.56
N GLU A 193 22.90 9.31 7.32
CA GLU A 193 22.20 10.58 7.61
C GLU A 193 20.87 10.76 6.84
N ARG A 194 20.65 9.94 5.80
CA ARG A 194 19.40 9.94 5.02
C ARG A 194 18.25 9.26 5.76
N VAL A 195 18.54 8.55 6.85
CA VAL A 195 17.53 7.88 7.68
C VAL A 195 17.20 8.78 8.87
N VAL A 196 15.91 9.07 9.03
CA VAL A 196 15.41 9.91 10.10
C VAL A 196 14.34 9.14 10.86
N VAL A 197 14.57 8.92 12.14
CA VAL A 197 13.55 8.39 13.04
C VAL A 197 12.68 9.55 13.53
N TYR A 198 11.36 9.44 13.32
CA TYR A 198 10.39 10.43 13.78
C TYR A 198 9.46 9.83 14.84
N ASP A 199 8.98 10.67 15.75
CA ASP A 199 8.02 10.32 16.77
C ASP A 199 6.71 11.11 16.55
N ARG A 200 5.76 10.97 17.48
CA ARG A 200 4.49 11.72 17.48
C ARG A 200 4.60 13.14 18.02
N LEU A 201 5.79 13.60 18.38
CA LEU A 201 5.97 14.92 18.95
C LEU A 201 6.24 15.92 17.81
N PRO A 202 5.42 16.97 17.66
CA PRO A 202 5.65 17.99 16.67
C PRO A 202 7.06 18.56 16.80
N LYS A 203 7.76 18.76 15.68
CA LYS A 203 9.15 19.26 15.70
C LYS A 203 9.29 20.58 16.48
N GLY A 204 8.37 21.52 16.29
CA GLY A 204 8.39 22.80 17.00
C GLY A 204 8.29 22.66 18.53
N LEU A 205 7.70 21.57 19.05
CA LEU A 205 7.67 21.29 20.48
C LEU A 205 8.97 20.67 21.01
N LYS A 206 9.77 20.02 20.14
CA LYS A 206 11.09 19.50 20.49
C LYS A 206 12.13 20.61 20.59
N ASP A 207 12.03 21.59 19.70
CA ASP A 207 12.93 22.76 19.72
C ASP A 207 12.72 23.62 20.97
N LEU A 208 11.52 23.59 21.56
CA LEU A 208 11.20 24.23 22.85
C LEU A 208 11.69 23.47 24.09
N LYS A 209 12.11 22.21 23.93
CA LYS A 209 12.59 21.34 25.01
C LYS A 209 14.13 21.24 25.09
N LYS A 210 14.85 21.85 24.16
CA LYS A 210 16.31 22.01 24.20
C LYS A 210 16.69 23.32 24.87
#